data_AF-A0A7C6ES76-F1
#
_entry.id   AF-A0A7C6ES76-F1
#
_cell.length_a   1.000
_cell.length_b   1.000
_cell.length_c   1.000
_cell.angle_alpha   90.00
_cell.angle_beta   90.00
_cell.angle_gamma   90.00
#
_symmetry.space_group_name_H-M   'P 1'
#
loop_
_entity.id
_entity.type
_entity.pdbx_description
1 polymer ?
#
loop_
_entity_poly.entity_id
_entity_poly.type
_entity_poly.pdbx_seq_one_letter_code
_entity_poly.pdbx_strand_id
1 'polypeptide(L)'
;LRDFTLASKKTFLFLLVFSAAGVFLSFTRGAWLSSIIAIVLSLIMIKNKFKKKYVFKNFTKYLITAGFILIVFLGSIISKGFLLYKIDNFLNASSGTGYGRLQIWTVALVDIASHLLLGNGTYSFAAIYAKTFYSPSHNAWIGNFLLTVVHDTGVVGTVLFLSFLSVLIFPSLKRPKLNIYYINANSFSLSMASVAMLIAFFFTTGFSFCYSWIPLGLISYLYKKRRMVLRAT
;
A
#
# COMPACT_ATOMS: atom_id res chain seq x y z
N LEU A 1 3.63 21.65 21.40
CA LEU A 1 3.34 20.28 20.89
C LEU A 1 2.41 19.51 21.86
N ARG A 2 1.50 20.20 22.57
CA ARG A 2 0.53 19.58 23.48
C ARG A 2 -0.85 19.36 22.84
N ASP A 3 -1.04 19.76 21.58
CA ASP A 3 -2.39 19.88 21.00
C ASP A 3 -2.74 18.83 19.93
N PHE A 4 -1.82 17.95 19.55
CA PHE A 4 -2.15 16.81 18.68
C PHE A 4 -2.79 15.62 19.44
N THR A 5 -3.02 15.75 20.74
CA THR A 5 -3.55 14.68 21.61
C THR A 5 -5.08 14.62 21.69
N LEU A 6 -5.82 15.42 20.93
CA LEU A 6 -7.27 15.55 21.05
C LEU A 6 -8.05 15.21 19.78
N ALA A 7 -7.56 14.28 18.95
CA ALA A 7 -8.55 13.49 18.21
C ALA A 7 -9.34 12.72 19.28
N SER A 8 -10.57 13.17 19.55
CA SER A 8 -11.47 12.45 20.45
C SER A 8 -11.50 10.97 20.03
N LYS A 9 -11.68 10.04 20.98
CA LYS A 9 -11.80 8.60 20.64
C LYS A 9 -12.81 8.37 19.50
N LYS A 10 -13.83 9.24 19.41
CA LYS A 10 -14.83 9.27 18.33
C LYS A 10 -14.22 9.67 16.98
N THR A 11 -13.39 10.72 16.93
CA THR A 11 -12.70 11.17 15.71
C THR A 11 -11.75 10.10 15.18
N PHE A 12 -10.94 9.48 16.05
CA PHE A 12 -10.07 8.38 15.63
C PHE A 12 -10.86 7.19 15.10
N LEU A 13 -11.93 6.81 15.80
CA LEU A 13 -12.82 5.73 15.38
C LEU A 13 -13.46 6.04 14.02
N PHE A 14 -13.94 7.26 13.83
CA PHE A 14 -14.52 7.71 12.58
C PHE A 14 -13.51 7.58 11.43
N LEU A 15 -12.28 8.08 11.59
CA LEU A 15 -11.24 7.97 10.57
C LEU A 15 -10.88 6.51 10.26
N LEU A 16 -10.83 5.65 11.27
CA LEU A 16 -10.53 4.22 11.09
C LEU A 16 -11.64 3.51 10.33
N VAL A 17 -12.91 3.72 10.71
CA VAL A 17 -14.07 3.14 10.03
C VAL A 17 -14.14 3.65 8.59
N PHE A 18 -13.94 4.95 8.38
CA PHE A 18 -13.95 5.55 7.05
C PHE A 18 -12.83 5.00 6.16
N SER A 19 -11.62 4.86 6.70
CA SER A 19 -10.48 4.28 5.97
C SER A 19 -10.71 2.79 5.65
N ALA A 20 -11.22 2.02 6.62
CA ALA A 20 -11.54 0.61 6.42
C ALA A 20 -12.65 0.42 5.37
N ALA A 21 -13.69 1.25 5.41
CA ALA A 21 -14.73 1.28 4.40
C ALA A 21 -14.14 1.64 3.03
N GLY A 22 -13.31 2.68 2.92
CA GLY A 22 -12.65 3.06 1.67
C GLY A 22 -11.80 1.94 1.06
N VAL A 23 -10.99 1.25 1.89
CA VAL A 23 -10.20 0.08 1.46
C VAL A 23 -11.10 -1.02 0.93
N PHE A 24 -12.20 -1.33 1.62
CA PHE A 24 -13.12 -2.38 1.18
C PHE A 24 -13.87 -1.97 -0.09
N LEU A 25 -14.44 -0.76 -0.12
CA LEU A 25 -15.16 -0.18 -1.25
C LEU A 25 -14.28 0.03 -2.49
N SER A 26 -12.95 0.05 -2.34
CA SER A 26 -12.05 0.09 -3.49
C SER A 26 -12.19 -1.15 -4.40
N PHE A 27 -12.68 -2.27 -3.86
CA PHE A 27 -12.71 -3.58 -4.53
C PHE A 27 -11.34 -3.98 -5.13
N THR A 28 -10.24 -3.43 -4.59
CA THR A 28 -8.88 -3.73 -5.03
C THR A 28 -8.27 -4.79 -4.11
N ARG A 29 -8.02 -5.99 -4.66
CA ARG A 29 -7.41 -7.10 -3.91
C ARG A 29 -6.07 -6.69 -3.27
N GLY A 30 -5.31 -5.85 -3.97
CA GLY A 30 -4.05 -5.28 -3.49
C GLY A 30 -4.18 -4.46 -2.21
N ALA A 31 -5.23 -3.64 -2.08
CA ALA A 31 -5.45 -2.86 -0.86
C ALA A 31 -5.84 -3.75 0.33
N TRP A 32 -6.59 -4.82 0.10
CA TRP A 32 -6.99 -5.76 1.16
C TRP A 32 -5.80 -6.57 1.66
N LEU A 33 -5.05 -7.16 0.72
CA LEU A 33 -3.87 -7.98 1.05
C LEU A 33 -2.79 -7.16 1.76
N SER A 34 -2.51 -5.95 1.27
CA SER A 34 -1.55 -5.05 1.91
C SER A 34 -1.97 -4.61 3.31
N SER A 35 -3.26 -4.32 3.52
CA SER A 35 -3.79 -4.01 4.84
C SER A 35 -3.62 -5.18 5.81
N ILE A 36 -3.92 -6.41 5.37
CA ILE A 36 -3.73 -7.63 6.17
C ILE A 36 -2.26 -7.79 6.55
N ILE A 37 -1.34 -7.68 5.58
CA ILE A 37 0.10 -7.82 5.83
C ILE A 37 0.57 -6.75 6.82
N ALA A 38 0.16 -5.49 6.65
CA ALA A 38 0.52 -4.41 7.56
C ALA A 38 0.01 -4.62 8.99
N ILE A 39 -1.21 -5.15 9.15
CA ILE A 39 -1.76 -5.53 10.45
C ILE A 39 -0.93 -6.64 11.08
N VAL A 40 -0.63 -7.72 10.32
CA VAL A 40 0.17 -8.85 10.81
C VAL A 40 1.57 -8.40 11.24
N LEU A 41 2.26 -7.62 10.41
CA LEU A 41 3.57 -7.05 10.75
C LEU A 41 3.49 -6.16 12.00
N SER A 42 2.46 -5.32 12.11
CA SER A 42 2.23 -4.50 13.30
C SER A 42 2.08 -5.35 14.55
N LEU A 43 1.30 -6.45 14.47
CA LEU A 43 1.11 -7.38 15.58
C LEU A 43 2.41 -8.10 15.95
N ILE A 44 3.22 -8.53 14.98
CA ILE A 44 4.53 -9.17 15.24
C ILE A 44 5.46 -8.21 16.00
N MET A 45 5.47 -6.93 15.63
CA MET A 45 6.34 -5.91 16.22
C MET A 45 5.86 -5.41 17.60
N ILE A 46 4.65 -5.76 18.04
CA ILE A 46 4.16 -5.50 19.40
C ILE A 46 4.68 -6.60 20.34
N LYS A 47 5.69 -6.27 21.15
CA LYS A 47 6.34 -7.20 22.09
C LYS A 47 5.50 -7.54 23.33
N ASN A 48 4.54 -6.70 23.72
CA ASN A 48 3.78 -6.87 24.96
C ASN A 48 2.49 -7.68 24.72
N LYS A 49 2.39 -8.87 25.35
CA LYS A 49 1.22 -9.77 25.25
C LYS A 49 -0.08 -9.12 25.75
N PHE A 50 -0.06 -8.30 26.80
CA PHE A 50 -1.24 -7.57 27.29
C PHE A 50 -1.76 -6.56 26.28
N LYS A 51 -0.84 -5.82 25.63
CA LYS A 51 -1.19 -4.86 24.57
C LYS A 51 -1.76 -5.57 23.34
N LYS A 52 -1.25 -6.76 23.00
CA LYS A 52 -1.80 -7.59 21.91
C LYS A 52 -3.28 -7.94 22.13
N LYS A 53 -3.65 -8.45 23.31
CA LYS A 53 -5.04 -8.85 23.61
C LYS A 53 -6.01 -7.65 23.54
N TYR A 54 -5.60 -6.51 24.08
CA TYR A 54 -6.42 -5.28 24.04
C TYR A 54 -6.59 -4.74 22.62
N VAL A 55 -5.51 -4.70 21.83
CA VAL A 55 -5.55 -4.31 20.42
C VAL A 55 -6.48 -5.24 19.64
N PHE A 56 -6.37 -6.57 19.84
CA PHE A 56 -7.18 -7.54 19.12
C PHE A 56 -8.68 -7.39 19.40
N LYS A 57 -9.07 -7.23 20.68
CA LYS A 57 -10.48 -7.06 21.08
C LYS A 57 -11.13 -5.81 20.47
N ASN A 58 -10.41 -4.70 20.46
CA ASN A 58 -10.93 -3.46 19.88
C ASN A 58 -10.92 -3.51 18.35
N PHE A 59 -9.87 -4.10 17.78
CA PHE A 59 -9.75 -4.25 16.33
C PHE A 59 -10.86 -5.13 15.74
N THR A 60 -11.20 -6.26 16.35
CA THR A 60 -12.33 -7.09 15.90
C THR A 60 -13.66 -6.35 16.02
N LYS A 61 -13.89 -5.60 17.11
CA LYS A 61 -15.09 -4.75 17.24
C LYS A 61 -15.18 -3.76 16.07
N TYR A 62 -14.09 -3.08 15.74
CA TYR A 62 -14.06 -2.11 14.66
C TYR A 62 -14.24 -2.74 13.27
N LEU A 63 -13.64 -3.90 13.02
CA LEU A 63 -13.86 -4.65 11.78
C LEU A 63 -15.32 -5.07 11.61
N ILE A 64 -15.96 -5.57 12.68
CA ILE A 64 -17.38 -5.95 12.63
C ILE A 64 -18.25 -4.72 12.34
N THR A 65 -18.01 -3.60 13.01
CA THR A 65 -18.76 -2.35 12.77
C THR A 65 -18.54 -1.84 11.35
N ALA A 66 -17.30 -1.83 10.85
CA ALA A 66 -17.00 -1.42 9.49
C ALA A 66 -17.65 -2.35 8.45
N GLY A 67 -17.59 -3.67 8.66
CA GLY A 67 -18.24 -4.66 7.80
C GLY A 67 -19.76 -4.50 7.77
N PHE A 68 -20.38 -4.25 8.91
CA PHE A 68 -21.83 -4.02 8.98
C PHE A 68 -22.26 -2.76 8.25
N ILE A 69 -21.61 -1.61 8.52
CA ILE A 69 -21.87 -0.34 7.82
C ILE A 69 -21.75 -0.54 6.31
N LEU A 70 -20.74 -1.29 5.90
CA LEU A 70 -20.44 -1.51 4.51
C LEU A 70 -21.46 -2.42 3.83
N ILE A 71 -21.92 -3.49 4.48
CA ILE A 71 -23.01 -4.33 3.94
C ILE A 71 -24.28 -3.50 3.72
N VAL A 72 -24.63 -2.65 4.70
CA VAL A 72 -25.80 -1.75 4.61
C VAL A 72 -25.63 -0.76 3.46
N PHE A 73 -24.47 -0.13 3.33
CA PHE A 73 -24.19 0.87 2.30
C PHE A 73 -24.06 0.28 0.89
N LEU A 74 -23.47 -0.91 0.76
CA LEU A 74 -23.33 -1.58 -0.53
C LEU A 74 -24.65 -2.15 -1.02
N GLY A 75 -25.49 -2.66 -0.12
CA GLY A 75 -26.80 -3.20 -0.46
C GLY A 75 -27.75 -2.17 -1.07
N SER A 76 -27.54 -0.88 -0.81
CA SER A 76 -28.36 0.21 -1.34
C SER A 76 -27.85 0.83 -2.65
N ILE A 77 -26.56 0.67 -2.99
CA ILE A 77 -25.93 1.40 -4.11
C ILE A 77 -25.47 0.46 -5.23
N ILE A 78 -25.03 -0.76 -4.92
CA ILE A 78 -24.45 -1.66 -5.92
C ILE A 78 -25.53 -2.52 -6.54
N SER A 79 -25.63 -2.49 -7.87
CA SER A 79 -26.51 -3.42 -8.60
C SER A 79 -26.08 -4.86 -8.36
N LYS A 80 -27.03 -5.78 -8.19
CA LYS A 80 -26.76 -7.22 -8.01
C LYS A 80 -25.81 -7.77 -9.08
N GLY A 81 -25.90 -7.25 -10.32
CA GLY A 81 -25.04 -7.65 -11.44
C GLY A 81 -23.55 -7.31 -11.24
N PHE A 82 -23.21 -6.14 -10.70
CA PHE A 82 -21.80 -5.77 -10.47
C PHE A 82 -21.15 -6.65 -9.40
N LEU A 83 -21.90 -6.98 -8.35
CA LEU A 83 -21.41 -7.81 -7.25
C LEU A 83 -21.16 -9.25 -7.73
N LEU A 84 -22.09 -9.82 -8.50
CA LEU A 84 -21.92 -11.11 -9.15
C LEU A 84 -20.73 -11.12 -10.12
N TYR A 85 -20.56 -10.08 -10.94
CA TYR A 85 -19.40 -9.95 -11.83
C TYR A 85 -18.07 -9.93 -11.07
N LYS A 86 -17.99 -9.23 -9.93
CA LYS A 86 -16.79 -9.19 -9.09
C LYS A 86 -16.49 -10.52 -8.41
N ILE A 87 -17.53 -11.24 -7.95
CA ILE A 87 -17.40 -12.59 -7.38
C ILE A 87 -16.92 -13.55 -8.46
N ASP A 88 -17.52 -13.51 -9.65
CA ASP A 88 -17.14 -14.37 -10.77
C ASP A 88 -15.68 -14.13 -11.18
N ASN A 89 -15.26 -12.86 -11.36
CA ASN A 89 -13.86 -12.52 -11.59
C ASN A 89 -12.91 -12.92 -10.45
N PHE A 90 -13.42 -13.08 -9.23
CA PHE A 90 -12.63 -13.52 -8.08
C PHE A 90 -12.43 -15.03 -8.08
N LEU A 91 -13.45 -15.79 -8.43
CA LEU A 91 -13.41 -17.26 -8.47
C LEU A 91 -12.79 -17.80 -9.77
N ASN A 92 -13.01 -17.12 -10.89
CA ASN A 92 -12.46 -17.50 -12.20
C ASN A 92 -11.11 -16.83 -12.45
N ALA A 93 -10.04 -17.53 -12.06
CA ALA A 93 -8.66 -17.09 -12.33
C ALA A 93 -8.27 -17.19 -13.82
N SER A 94 -8.99 -18.00 -14.61
CA SER A 94 -8.68 -18.32 -16.01
C SER A 94 -9.26 -17.34 -17.04
N SER A 95 -10.31 -16.58 -16.71
CA SER A 95 -11.07 -15.75 -17.66
C SER A 95 -11.30 -14.30 -17.21
N GLY A 96 -10.49 -13.80 -16.27
CA GLY A 96 -10.67 -12.46 -15.69
C GLY A 96 -9.53 -11.49 -15.94
N THR A 97 -9.67 -10.29 -15.36
CA THR A 97 -8.64 -9.23 -15.34
C THR A 97 -7.27 -9.69 -14.82
N GLY A 98 -7.21 -10.78 -14.04
CA GLY A 98 -5.96 -11.39 -13.57
C GLY A 98 -5.16 -12.05 -14.69
N TYR A 99 -5.82 -12.78 -15.59
CA TYR A 99 -5.16 -13.47 -16.70
C TYR A 99 -4.53 -12.45 -17.68
N GLY A 100 -5.27 -11.40 -18.03
CA GLY A 100 -4.74 -10.31 -18.86
C GLY A 100 -3.50 -9.64 -18.24
N ARG A 101 -3.45 -9.49 -16.91
CA ARG A 101 -2.26 -8.98 -16.21
C ARG A 101 -1.07 -9.93 -16.31
N LEU A 102 -1.28 -11.24 -16.19
CA LEU A 102 -0.20 -12.22 -16.35
C LEU A 102 0.39 -12.20 -17.76
N GLN A 103 -0.46 -12.04 -18.79
CA GLN A 103 0.01 -11.86 -20.16
C GLN A 103 0.84 -10.58 -20.31
N ILE A 104 0.35 -9.45 -19.78
CA ILE A 104 1.12 -8.19 -19.75
C ILE A 104 2.47 -8.38 -19.06
N TRP A 105 2.49 -9.06 -17.92
CA TRP A 105 3.73 -9.29 -17.18
C TRP A 105 4.71 -10.17 -17.94
N THR A 106 4.20 -11.18 -18.65
CA THR A 106 5.04 -12.07 -19.49
C THR A 106 5.69 -11.27 -20.62
N VAL A 107 4.93 -10.44 -21.32
CA VAL A 107 5.46 -9.56 -22.38
C VAL A 107 6.48 -8.58 -21.81
N ALA A 108 6.17 -7.94 -20.68
CA ALA A 108 7.09 -7.01 -20.02
C ALA A 108 8.40 -7.70 -19.59
N LEU A 109 8.36 -8.94 -19.10
CA LEU A 109 9.56 -9.70 -18.72
C LEU A 109 10.45 -10.02 -19.92
N VAL A 110 9.85 -10.36 -21.07
CA VAL A 110 10.60 -10.58 -22.32
C VAL A 110 11.25 -9.27 -22.77
N ASP A 111 10.52 -8.16 -22.73
CA ASP A 111 11.03 -6.84 -23.15
C ASP A 111 12.13 -6.30 -22.21
N ILE A 112 12.01 -6.54 -20.90
CA ILE A 112 13.06 -6.26 -19.92
C ILE A 112 14.37 -6.95 -20.29
N ALA A 113 14.33 -8.17 -20.81
CA ALA A 113 15.53 -8.92 -21.17
C ALA A 113 16.33 -8.25 -22.29
N SER A 114 15.68 -7.53 -23.20
CA SER A 114 16.32 -6.73 -24.25
C SER A 114 16.92 -5.41 -23.75
N HIS A 115 16.42 -4.86 -22.63
CA HIS A 115 16.79 -3.51 -22.16
C HIS A 115 17.19 -3.49 -20.67
N LEU A 116 17.95 -4.50 -20.23
CA LEU A 116 18.23 -4.74 -18.81
C LEU A 116 18.88 -3.57 -18.06
N LEU A 117 19.81 -2.85 -18.67
CA LEU A 117 20.62 -1.86 -17.95
C LEU A 117 19.86 -0.57 -17.63
N LEU A 118 19.28 0.06 -18.65
CA LEU A 118 18.64 1.38 -18.57
C LEU A 118 17.12 1.35 -18.74
N GLY A 119 16.54 0.21 -19.12
CA GLY A 119 15.12 0.06 -19.40
C GLY A 119 14.70 0.72 -20.72
N ASN A 120 13.38 0.78 -20.91
CA ASN A 120 12.72 1.29 -22.12
C ASN A 120 12.30 2.77 -22.03
N GLY A 121 12.53 3.42 -20.88
CA GLY A 121 12.02 4.76 -20.59
C GLY A 121 10.65 4.73 -19.91
N THR A 122 10.32 5.83 -19.22
CA THR A 122 9.15 5.93 -18.35
C THR A 122 7.83 5.88 -19.11
N TYR A 123 6.90 5.01 -18.68
CA TYR A 123 5.60 4.76 -19.32
C TYR A 123 5.66 4.33 -20.81
N SER A 124 6.79 3.79 -21.25
CA SER A 124 6.99 3.36 -22.64
C SER A 124 6.16 2.13 -23.02
N PHE A 125 5.84 1.25 -22.07
CA PHE A 125 5.15 -0.02 -22.35
C PHE A 125 3.83 0.17 -23.12
N ALA A 126 3.00 1.13 -22.70
CA ALA A 126 1.74 1.41 -23.37
C ALA A 126 1.96 1.90 -24.80
N ALA A 127 2.97 2.75 -25.04
CA ALA A 127 3.29 3.25 -26.36
C ALA A 127 3.79 2.14 -27.31
N ILE A 128 4.58 1.21 -26.80
CA ILE A 128 5.15 0.10 -27.58
C ILE A 128 4.06 -0.93 -27.94
N TYR A 129 3.16 -1.26 -27.00
CA TYR A 129 2.26 -2.41 -27.13
C TYR A 129 0.77 -2.07 -27.29
N ALA A 130 0.37 -0.79 -27.34
CA ALA A 130 -1.03 -0.39 -27.49
C ALA A 130 -1.72 -0.91 -28.76
N LYS A 131 -0.97 -1.20 -29.83
CA LYS A 131 -1.54 -1.58 -31.14
C LYS A 131 -1.50 -3.07 -31.44
N THR A 132 -0.64 -3.84 -30.77
CA THR A 132 -0.25 -5.18 -31.21
C THR A 132 -0.90 -6.30 -30.40
N PHE A 133 -1.18 -6.10 -29.11
CA PHE A 133 -1.61 -7.19 -28.22
C PHE A 133 -2.98 -6.98 -27.57
N TYR A 134 -3.56 -5.79 -27.66
CA TYR A 134 -4.76 -5.44 -26.91
C TYR A 134 -5.83 -4.84 -27.80
N SER A 135 -7.08 -5.28 -27.60
CA SER A 135 -8.24 -4.57 -28.14
C SER A 135 -8.17 -3.09 -27.69
N PRO A 136 -8.61 -2.12 -28.50
CA PRO A 136 -8.65 -0.70 -28.12
C PRO A 136 -9.36 -0.40 -26.78
N SER A 137 -10.14 -1.37 -26.29
CA SER A 137 -10.83 -1.34 -25.00
C SER A 137 -9.95 -1.68 -23.78
N HIS A 138 -8.73 -2.19 -23.99
CA HIS A 138 -7.82 -2.64 -22.92
C HIS A 138 -6.51 -1.85 -22.99
N ASN A 139 -6.31 -0.94 -22.03
CA ASN A 139 -5.06 -0.20 -21.91
C ASN A 139 -3.91 -1.13 -21.51
N ALA A 140 -2.87 -1.20 -22.33
CA ALA A 140 -1.66 -1.95 -22.07
C ALA A 140 -0.82 -1.24 -21.00
N TRP A 141 -1.01 -1.55 -19.71
CA TRP A 141 -0.15 -1.04 -18.64
C TRP A 141 0.35 -2.16 -17.73
N ILE A 142 1.60 -2.05 -17.28
CA ILE A 142 2.20 -2.98 -16.33
C ILE A 142 1.61 -2.70 -14.95
N GLY A 143 0.64 -3.49 -14.49
CA GLY A 143 -0.04 -3.28 -13.20
C GLY A 143 0.79 -3.59 -11.94
N ASN A 144 2.03 -4.06 -12.09
CA ASN A 144 2.94 -4.38 -10.99
C ASN A 144 4.05 -3.33 -10.95
N PHE A 145 4.09 -2.57 -9.86
CA PHE A 145 4.99 -1.43 -9.76
C PHE A 145 6.47 -1.79 -9.86
N LEU A 146 6.95 -2.85 -9.20
CA LEU A 146 8.37 -3.22 -9.32
C LEU A 146 8.71 -3.63 -10.75
N LEU A 147 7.81 -4.37 -11.39
CA LEU A 147 7.98 -4.75 -12.78
C LEU A 147 8.02 -3.50 -13.69
N THR A 148 7.19 -2.49 -13.41
CA THR A 148 7.23 -1.20 -14.11
C THR A 148 8.57 -0.47 -13.91
N VAL A 149 9.09 -0.40 -12.68
CA VAL A 149 10.39 0.25 -12.42
C VAL A 149 11.53 -0.44 -13.18
N VAL A 150 11.55 -1.78 -13.14
CA VAL A 150 12.56 -2.57 -13.86
C VAL A 150 12.42 -2.37 -15.38
N HIS A 151 11.20 -2.40 -15.90
CA HIS A 151 10.92 -2.16 -17.31
C HIS A 151 11.34 -0.76 -17.76
N ASP A 152 10.94 0.27 -17.02
CA ASP A 152 11.09 1.65 -17.44
C ASP A 152 12.51 2.18 -17.23
N THR A 153 13.21 1.70 -16.20
CA THR A 153 14.50 2.28 -15.76
C THR A 153 15.66 1.28 -15.72
N GLY A 154 15.38 0.02 -16.02
CA GLY A 154 16.37 -1.06 -15.96
C GLY A 154 16.87 -1.32 -14.55
N VAL A 155 17.94 -2.11 -14.47
CA VAL A 155 18.60 -2.49 -13.21
C VAL A 155 19.17 -1.25 -12.50
N VAL A 156 19.74 -0.30 -13.25
CA VAL A 156 20.36 0.90 -12.65
C VAL A 156 19.32 1.73 -11.91
N GLY A 157 18.21 2.07 -12.56
CA GLY A 157 17.14 2.84 -11.92
C GLY A 157 16.47 2.07 -10.79
N THR A 158 16.30 0.75 -10.94
CA THR A 158 15.76 -0.12 -9.88
C THR A 158 16.64 -0.09 -8.62
N VAL A 159 17.96 -0.22 -8.75
CA VAL A 159 18.90 -0.18 -7.63
C VAL A 159 18.86 1.19 -6.93
N LEU A 160 18.86 2.29 -7.69
CA LEU A 160 18.75 3.64 -7.14
C LEU A 160 17.43 3.83 -6.39
N PHE A 161 16.33 3.35 -6.97
CA PHE A 161 15.01 3.42 -6.37
C PHE A 161 14.91 2.61 -5.06
N LEU A 162 15.38 1.37 -5.05
CA LEU A 162 15.40 0.54 -3.84
C LEU A 162 16.32 1.10 -2.76
N SER A 163 17.44 1.71 -3.16
CA SER A 163 18.34 2.41 -2.23
C SER A 163 17.66 3.62 -1.59
N PHE A 164 16.95 4.41 -2.39
CA PHE A 164 16.13 5.53 -1.90
C PHE A 164 15.06 5.07 -0.90
N LEU A 165 14.29 4.03 -1.22
CA LEU A 165 13.30 3.45 -0.30
C LEU A 165 13.94 2.95 0.99
N SER A 166 15.11 2.29 0.89
CA SER A 166 15.85 1.76 2.02
C SER A 166 16.29 2.85 3.00
N VAL A 167 16.77 3.99 2.48
CA VAL A 167 17.16 5.15 3.30
C VAL A 167 15.96 5.74 4.05
N LEU A 168 14.76 5.69 3.47
CA LEU A 168 13.55 6.23 4.09
C LEU A 168 12.96 5.29 5.15
N ILE A 169 12.95 3.97 4.89
CA ILE A 169 12.24 2.99 5.72
C ILE A 169 13.13 2.47 6.85
N PHE A 170 14.39 2.12 6.61
CA PHE A 170 15.20 1.44 7.63
C PHE A 170 15.45 2.26 8.90
N PRO A 171 15.70 3.58 8.85
CA PRO A 171 15.85 4.37 10.06
C PRO A 171 14.61 4.39 10.95
N SER A 172 13.40 4.30 10.36
CA SER A 172 12.15 4.32 11.11
C SER A 172 11.80 2.97 11.74
N LEU A 173 12.29 1.86 11.17
CA LEU A 173 12.16 0.52 11.73
C LEU A 173 13.08 0.30 12.94
N LYS A 174 14.23 0.96 12.98
CA LYS A 174 15.14 0.90 14.13
C LYS A 174 14.50 1.64 15.31
N ARG A 175 13.99 0.89 16.30
CA ARG A 175 13.53 1.45 17.58
C ARG A 175 14.72 1.71 18.50
N PRO A 176 15.09 2.95 18.82
CA PRO A 176 16.05 3.21 19.89
C PRO A 176 15.48 2.70 21.21
N LYS A 177 16.34 2.18 22.09
CA LYS A 177 15.99 1.68 23.44
C LYS A 177 15.42 2.74 24.39
N LEU A 178 15.26 3.99 23.93
CA LEU A 178 14.87 5.13 24.77
C LEU A 178 13.36 5.29 24.90
N ASN A 179 12.95 5.60 26.14
CA ASN A 179 11.60 5.66 26.68
C ASN A 179 10.77 6.87 26.20
N ILE A 180 10.87 7.25 24.92
CA ILE A 180 10.06 8.30 24.32
C ILE A 180 8.81 7.66 23.71
N TYR A 181 7.86 7.32 24.58
CA TYR A 181 6.68 6.51 24.22
C TYR A 181 5.81 7.12 23.09
N TYR A 182 5.65 8.44 23.05
CA TYR A 182 4.73 9.13 22.14
C TYR A 182 5.28 9.35 20.72
N ILE A 183 6.55 9.81 20.59
CA ILE A 183 7.18 10.00 19.26
C ILE A 183 7.36 8.66 18.54
N ASN A 184 7.52 7.58 19.31
CA ASN A 184 7.64 6.23 18.77
C ASN A 184 6.34 5.70 18.14
N ALA A 185 5.16 6.03 18.70
CA ALA A 185 3.89 5.50 18.20
C ALA A 185 3.52 6.06 16.82
N ASN A 186 3.62 7.39 16.64
CA ASN A 186 3.28 8.06 15.38
C ASN A 186 4.25 7.70 14.25
N SER A 187 5.55 7.67 14.54
CA SER A 187 6.55 7.29 13.54
C SER A 187 6.38 5.83 13.11
N PHE A 188 6.03 4.96 14.07
CA PHE A 188 5.75 3.55 13.79
C PHE A 188 4.49 3.37 12.95
N SER A 189 3.37 4.03 13.29
CA SER A 189 2.13 3.91 12.53
C SER A 189 2.27 4.45 11.11
N LEU A 190 2.94 5.60 10.93
CA LEU A 190 3.28 6.14 9.60
C LEU A 190 4.15 5.17 8.80
N SER A 191 5.13 4.53 9.43
CA SER A 191 5.98 3.53 8.78
C SER A 191 5.17 2.32 8.33
N MET A 192 4.28 1.81 9.19
CA MET A 192 3.40 0.70 8.83
C MET A 192 2.43 1.07 7.72
N ALA A 193 1.88 2.29 7.71
CA ALA A 193 1.05 2.78 6.63
C ALA A 193 1.82 2.87 5.31
N SER A 194 3.07 3.33 5.35
CA SER A 194 3.94 3.40 4.17
C SER A 194 4.28 2.02 3.63
N VAL A 195 4.61 1.07 4.50
CA VAL A 195 4.83 -0.34 4.13
C VAL A 195 3.56 -0.94 3.52
N ALA A 196 2.40 -0.72 4.12
CA ALA A 196 1.12 -1.18 3.58
C ALA A 196 0.91 -0.64 2.15
N MET A 197 1.08 0.65 1.96
CA MET A 197 0.92 1.30 0.67
C MET A 197 1.93 0.77 -0.37
N LEU A 198 3.19 0.60 -0.01
CA LEU A 198 4.19 0.01 -0.90
C LEU A 198 3.81 -1.42 -1.32
N ILE A 199 3.32 -2.25 -0.38
CA ILE A 199 2.81 -3.59 -0.70
C ILE A 199 1.61 -3.50 -1.64
N ALA A 200 0.70 -2.54 -1.43
CA ALA A 200 -0.44 -2.35 -2.32
C ALA A 200 0.02 -2.08 -3.76
N PHE A 201 1.10 -1.32 -3.92
CA PHE A 201 1.67 -0.98 -5.23
C PHE A 201 2.28 -2.18 -5.98
N PHE A 202 2.62 -3.27 -5.30
CA PHE A 202 2.96 -4.51 -6.04
C PHE A 202 1.79 -5.02 -6.89
N PHE A 203 0.56 -4.69 -6.52
CA PHE A 203 -0.65 -5.17 -7.17
C PHE A 203 -1.36 -4.08 -8.00
N THR A 204 -0.84 -2.84 -7.98
CA THR A 204 -1.42 -1.70 -8.70
C THR A 204 -0.37 -0.64 -9.03
N THR A 205 -0.55 0.08 -10.13
CA THR A 205 0.27 1.23 -10.52
C THR A 205 -0.16 2.48 -9.74
N GLY A 206 0.19 2.54 -8.45
CA GLY A 206 -0.09 3.71 -7.60
C GLY A 206 1.05 4.74 -7.52
N PHE A 207 2.20 4.44 -8.11
CA PHE A 207 3.41 5.27 -8.02
C PHE A 207 3.26 6.66 -8.64
N SER A 208 2.45 6.77 -9.69
CA SER A 208 2.13 8.03 -10.36
C SER A 208 1.48 9.04 -9.41
N PHE A 209 0.93 8.58 -8.29
CA PHE A 209 0.29 9.46 -7.33
C PHE A 209 1.28 10.00 -6.31
N CYS A 210 1.49 11.31 -6.35
CA CYS A 210 2.38 12.05 -5.45
C CYS A 210 2.07 11.84 -3.96
N TYR A 211 0.82 11.48 -3.61
CA TYR A 211 0.42 11.28 -2.21
C TYR A 211 1.20 10.16 -1.52
N SER A 212 1.75 9.21 -2.27
CA SER A 212 2.51 8.10 -1.71
C SER A 212 3.86 8.53 -1.11
N TRP A 213 4.41 9.65 -1.55
CA TRP A 213 5.65 10.21 -1.03
C TRP A 213 5.45 10.98 0.27
N ILE A 214 4.22 11.45 0.53
CA ILE A 214 3.91 12.29 1.69
C ILE A 214 4.15 11.52 3.00
N PRO A 215 3.62 10.29 3.22
CA PRO A 215 3.91 9.52 4.42
C PRO A 215 5.42 9.27 4.63
N LEU A 216 6.14 8.96 3.55
CA LEU A 216 7.59 8.70 3.59
C LEU A 216 8.39 9.94 3.98
N GLY A 217 8.05 11.10 3.42
CA GLY A 217 8.65 12.39 3.78
C GLY A 217 8.37 12.76 5.25
N LEU A 218 7.15 12.53 5.72
CA LEU A 218 6.77 12.77 7.13
C LEU A 218 7.56 11.86 8.09
N ILE A 219 7.78 10.59 7.74
CA ILE A 219 8.60 9.67 8.55
C ILE A 219 10.04 10.20 8.65
N SER A 220 10.63 10.59 7.52
CA SER A 220 11.99 11.12 7.48
C SER A 220 12.13 12.39 8.34
N TYR A 221 11.16 13.30 8.25
CA TYR A 221 11.10 14.50 9.09
C TYR A 221 11.01 14.17 10.58
N LEU A 222 10.10 13.27 10.98
CA LEU A 222 9.93 12.85 12.38
C LEU A 222 11.22 12.20 12.92
N TYR A 223 11.90 11.41 12.09
CA TYR A 223 13.19 10.81 12.45
C TYR A 223 14.28 11.86 12.64
N LYS A 224 14.43 12.82 11.71
CA LYS A 224 15.41 13.91 11.81
C LYS A 224 15.16 14.77 13.03
N LYS A 225 13.90 15.16 13.27
CA LYS A 225 13.48 15.92 14.46
C LYS A 225 13.87 15.22 15.75
N ARG A 226 13.62 13.91 15.83
CA ARG A 226 14.02 13.10 16.98
C ARG A 226 15.54 13.11 17.20
N ARG A 227 16.34 12.97 16.13
CA ARG A 227 17.81 12.97 16.22
C ARG A 227 18.35 14.31 16.74
N MET A 228 17.73 15.42 16.36
CA MET A 228 18.11 16.75 16.86
C MET A 228 17.81 16.90 18.35
N VAL A 229 16.63 16.47 18.81
CA VAL A 229 16.28 16.50 20.23
C VAL A 229 17.26 15.65 21.06
N LEU A 230 17.61 14.45 20.58
CA LEU A 230 18.56 13.56 21.26
C LEU A 230 20.00 14.10 21.32
N ARG A 231 20.38 15.04 20.44
CA ARG A 231 21.71 15.68 20.47
C ARG A 231 21.76 16.91 21.38
N ALA A 232 20.60 17.47 21.71
CA ALA A 232 20.48 18.64 22.56
C ALA A 232 20.34 18.29 24.06
N THR A 233 20.07 17.02 24.38
CA THR A 233 19.97 16.45 25.73
C THR A 233 21.21 15.65 26.06
#